data_AF-A0ABD1TLE0-F1
#
_entry.id   AF-A0ABD1TLE0-F1
#
_cell.length_a   1.000
_cell.length_b   1.000
_cell.length_c   1.000
_cell.angle_alpha   90.00
_cell.angle_beta   90.00
_cell.angle_gamma   90.00
#
_symmetry.space_group_name_H-M   'P 1'
#
loop_
_entity.id
_entity.type
_entity.pdbx_description
1 polymer ?
#
loop_
_entity_poly.entity_id
_entity_poly.type
_entity_poly.pdbx_seq_one_letter_code
_entity_poly.pdbx_strand_id
1 'polypeptide(L)'
;MADVFEAEGEGETEPMISIGDYLKAVEEEELLVKNSLRAVEEKFMDSDKVAPPIRIIVDDGLEDVSDEGGGIPRSGLPKIFTYLYSTVKNPLDEHSGIDLGTVTTMAGYGCTSNKPFIR
;
A
#
# COMPACT_ATOMS: atom_id res chain seq x y z
N MET A 1 -22.11 -18.94 -58.59
CA MET A 1 -21.80 -19.54 -57.29
C MET A 1 -20.87 -18.54 -56.61
N ALA A 2 -21.38 -17.77 -55.65
CA ALA A 2 -20.62 -16.72 -54.99
C ALA A 2 -20.08 -17.29 -53.68
N ASP A 3 -18.76 -17.23 -53.50
CA ASP A 3 -18.12 -17.63 -52.25
C ASP A 3 -18.44 -16.58 -51.17
N VAL A 4 -19.08 -17.05 -50.11
CA VAL A 4 -19.32 -16.30 -48.88
C VAL A 4 -18.02 -16.35 -48.10
N PHE A 5 -17.29 -15.24 -48.04
CA PHE A 5 -16.21 -15.06 -47.08
C PHE A 5 -16.84 -14.75 -45.72
N GLU A 6 -16.84 -15.72 -44.82
CA GLU A 6 -17.09 -15.49 -43.40
C GLU A 6 -15.87 -14.77 -42.82
N ALA A 7 -16.06 -13.50 -42.47
CA ALA A 7 -15.06 -12.71 -41.78
C ALA A 7 -15.06 -13.12 -40.30
N GLU A 8 -14.18 -14.04 -39.93
CA GLU A 8 -13.83 -14.26 -38.54
C GLU A 8 -12.81 -13.21 -38.09
N GLY A 9 -13.10 -12.56 -36.97
CA GLY A 9 -12.21 -11.59 -36.35
C GLY A 9 -12.95 -10.65 -35.43
N GLU A 10 -13.47 -11.17 -34.32
CA GLU A 10 -13.77 -10.31 -33.17
C GLU A 10 -12.43 -9.72 -32.71
N GLY A 11 -12.22 -8.43 -32.99
CA GLY A 11 -11.03 -7.73 -32.52
C GLY A 11 -11.10 -7.62 -31.01
N GLU A 12 -10.36 -8.47 -30.31
CA GLU A 12 -10.12 -8.33 -28.89
C GLU A 12 -9.52 -6.94 -28.66
N THR A 13 -10.27 -6.05 -28.01
CA THR A 13 -9.77 -4.74 -27.63
C THR A 13 -8.68 -4.97 -26.59
N GLU A 14 -7.41 -4.74 -26.96
CA GLU A 14 -6.29 -4.70 -26.01
C GLU A 14 -6.71 -3.84 -24.81
N PRO A 15 -6.59 -4.35 -23.57
CA PRO A 15 -7.04 -3.63 -22.40
C PRO A 15 -6.24 -2.32 -22.28
N MET A 16 -6.93 -1.20 -22.46
CA MET A 16 -6.35 0.13 -22.28
C MET A 16 -6.13 0.34 -20.78
N ILE A 17 -4.86 0.30 -20.36
CA ILE A 17 -4.50 0.56 -18.97
C ILE A 17 -4.97 1.97 -18.60
N SER A 18 -5.81 2.07 -17.57
CA SER A 18 -6.28 3.35 -17.05
C SER A 18 -5.11 4.15 -16.50
N ILE A 19 -5.14 5.48 -16.66
CA ILE A 19 -4.18 6.37 -15.97
C ILE A 19 -4.20 6.10 -14.46
N GLY A 20 -5.37 5.72 -13.89
CA GLY A 20 -5.48 5.33 -12.49
C GLY A 20 -4.71 4.05 -12.16
N ASP A 21 -4.69 3.06 -13.06
CA ASP A 21 -3.97 1.80 -12.86
C ASP A 21 -2.45 2.01 -12.97
N TYR A 22 -2.00 2.86 -13.91
CA TYR A 22 -0.60 3.30 -14.00
C TYR A 22 -0.15 4.03 -12.74
N LEU A 23 -0.95 5.00 -12.24
CA LEU A 23 -0.61 5.75 -11.03
C LEU A 23 -0.55 4.85 -9.80
N LYS A 24 -1.48 3.89 -9.70
CA LYS A 24 -1.49 2.91 -8.61
C LYS A 24 -0.27 2.00 -8.64
N ALA A 25 0.14 1.54 -9.82
CA ALA A 25 1.35 0.71 -9.96
C ALA A 25 2.61 1.47 -9.53
N VAL A 26 2.74 2.74 -9.95
CA VAL A 26 3.87 3.60 -9.57
C VAL A 26 3.90 3.84 -8.05
N GLU A 27 2.75 4.01 -7.40
CA GLU A 27 2.67 4.16 -5.94
C GLU A 27 3.01 2.87 -5.18
N GLU A 28 2.65 1.70 -5.73
CA GLU A 28 2.96 0.38 -5.15
C GLU A 28 4.46 0.05 -5.20
N GLU A 29 5.14 0.37 -6.31
CA GLU A 29 6.59 0.19 -6.42
C GLU A 29 7.36 1.10 -5.45
N GLU A 30 6.94 2.36 -5.33
CA GLU A 30 7.55 3.29 -4.38
C GLU A 30 7.35 2.85 -2.92
N LEU A 31 6.22 2.18 -2.62
CA LEU A 31 5.92 1.65 -1.30
C LEU A 31 6.90 0.55 -0.87
N LEU A 32 7.27 -0.37 -1.77
CA LEU A 32 8.22 -1.45 -1.45
C LEU A 32 9.59 -0.89 -1.06
N VAL A 33 10.10 0.07 -1.83
CA VAL A 33 11.39 0.71 -1.55
C VAL A 33 11.35 1.47 -0.21
N LYS A 34 10.28 2.23 0.04
CA LYS A 34 10.09 2.97 1.31
C LYS A 34 10.04 2.04 2.52
N ASN A 35 9.34 0.91 2.40
CA ASN A 35 9.23 -0.08 3.48
C ASN A 35 10.58 -0.74 3.79
N SER A 36 11.33 -1.14 2.76
CA SER A 36 12.66 -1.73 2.93
C SER A 36 13.66 -0.73 3.54
N LEU A 37 13.63 0.53 3.11
CA LEU A 37 14.44 1.60 3.71
C LEU A 37 14.16 1.76 5.19
N ARG A 38 12.88 1.87 5.55
CA ARG A 38 12.45 2.00 6.94
C ARG A 38 12.87 0.79 7.78
N ALA A 39 12.71 -0.42 7.25
CA ALA A 39 13.06 -1.65 7.98
C ALA A 39 14.57 -1.72 8.29
N VAL A 40 15.42 -1.33 7.34
CA VAL A 40 16.87 -1.25 7.55
C VAL A 40 17.21 -0.13 8.52
N GLU A 41 16.63 1.07 8.36
CA GLU A 41 16.88 2.20 9.25
C GLU A 41 16.52 1.87 10.70
N GLU A 42 15.31 1.38 10.97
CA GLU A 42 14.86 1.05 12.33
C GLU A 42 15.71 -0.05 12.99
N LYS A 43 16.27 -0.98 12.21
CA LYS A 43 17.12 -2.05 12.73
C LYS A 43 18.53 -1.59 13.05
N PHE A 44 19.07 -0.65 12.27
CA PHE A 44 20.47 -0.24 12.37
C PHE A 44 20.66 1.13 13.04
N MET A 45 19.58 1.88 13.35
CA MET A 45 19.65 3.20 13.99
C MET A 45 20.42 3.21 15.32
N ASP A 46 20.25 2.18 16.14
CA ASP A 46 20.89 2.04 17.45
C ASP A 46 22.11 1.11 17.40
N SER A 47 22.53 0.69 16.20
CA SER A 47 23.65 -0.24 16.00
C SER A 47 24.91 0.52 15.61
N ASP A 48 26.05 0.14 16.18
CA ASP A 48 27.38 0.61 15.74
C ASP A 48 27.76 0.06 14.34
N LYS A 49 26.90 -0.75 13.73
CA LYS A 49 27.13 -1.37 12.42
C LYS A 49 26.58 -0.48 11.32
N VAL A 50 27.33 -0.39 10.22
CA VAL A 50 26.86 0.26 8.99
C VAL A 50 25.66 -0.49 8.44
N ALA A 51 24.61 0.26 8.09
CA ALA A 51 23.41 -0.28 7.47
C ALA A 51 23.75 -0.98 6.14
N PRO A 52 23.29 -2.22 5.91
CA PRO A 52 23.49 -2.93 4.67
C PRO A 52 22.69 -2.26 3.53
N PRO A 53 23.20 -2.32 2.29
CA PRO A 53 22.48 -1.78 1.13
C PRO A 53 21.25 -2.61 0.78
N ILE A 54 20.21 -1.94 0.29
CA ILE A 54 19.00 -2.58 -0.25
C ILE A 54 19.29 -3.02 -1.68
N ARG A 55 18.89 -4.26 -2.00
CA ARG A 55 19.10 -4.87 -3.32
C ARG A 55 17.80 -4.83 -4.09
N ILE A 56 17.82 -4.22 -5.27
CA ILE A 56 16.70 -4.20 -6.21
C ILE A 56 17.14 -5.00 -7.43
N ILE A 57 16.36 -6.04 -7.77
CA ILE A 57 16.59 -6.91 -8.92
C ILE A 57 15.42 -6.68 -9.87
N VAL A 58 15.75 -6.35 -11.12
CA VAL A 58 14.76 -6.12 -12.18
C VAL A 58 14.99 -7.19 -13.25
N ASP A 59 14.02 -8.08 -13.45
CA ASP A 59 14.07 -9.15 -14.44
C ASP A 59 12.75 -9.21 -15.23
N ASP A 60 12.79 -8.93 -16.54
CA ASP A 60 11.70 -9.04 -17.54
C ASP A 60 10.23 -8.91 -17.03
N GLY A 61 9.94 -7.91 -16.20
CA GLY A 61 8.60 -7.63 -15.62
C GLY A 61 8.36 -8.12 -14.18
N LEU A 62 9.36 -8.72 -13.54
CA LEU A 62 9.41 -9.06 -12.12
C LEU A 62 10.44 -8.18 -11.42
N GLU A 63 9.95 -7.31 -10.55
CA GLU A 63 10.77 -6.51 -9.65
C GLU A 63 10.83 -7.18 -8.28
N ASP A 64 12.04 -7.47 -7.80
CA ASP A 64 12.27 -8.03 -6.47
C ASP A 64 13.11 -7.06 -5.62
N VAL A 65 12.60 -6.78 -4.42
CA VAL A 65 13.24 -5.90 -3.43
C VAL A 65 13.64 -6.72 -2.22
N SER A 66 14.94 -6.80 -1.98
CA SER A 66 15.54 -7.57 -0.88
C SER A 66 16.22 -6.63 0.12
N ASP A 67 15.83 -6.72 1.39
CA ASP A 67 16.43 -5.99 2.49
C ASP A 67 16.89 -6.89 3.65
N GLU A 68 17.71 -6.32 4.54
CA GLU A 68 18.19 -6.97 5.76
C GLU A 68 17.60 -6.31 7.02
N GLY A 69 16.41 -5.72 6.92
CA GLY A 69 15.69 -4.99 7.97
C GLY A 69 15.10 -5.87 9.09
N GLY A 70 15.34 -7.18 9.06
CA GLY A 70 14.88 -8.12 10.10
C GLY A 70 13.57 -8.86 9.75
N GLY A 71 12.93 -8.47 8.65
CA GLY A 71 11.77 -9.16 8.08
C GLY A 71 10.49 -8.99 8.90
N ILE A 72 9.42 -9.65 8.44
CA ILE A 72 8.09 -9.54 9.02
C ILE A 72 7.87 -10.70 10.01
N PRO A 73 7.52 -10.44 11.27
CA PRO A 73 7.20 -11.51 12.22
C PRO A 73 6.00 -12.31 11.72
N ARG A 74 6.00 -13.64 11.92
CA ARG A 74 4.91 -14.53 11.44
C ARG A 74 3.52 -14.15 11.96
N SER A 75 3.44 -13.49 13.11
CA SER A 75 2.20 -12.94 13.67
C SER A 75 1.66 -11.73 12.91
N GLY A 76 2.51 -10.98 12.21
CA GLY A 76 2.15 -9.83 11.38
C GLY A 76 1.76 -10.21 9.96
N LEU A 77 2.23 -11.37 9.46
CA LEU A 77 1.99 -11.82 8.09
C LEU A 77 0.50 -11.87 7.66
N PRO A 78 -0.46 -12.25 8.53
CA PRO A 78 -1.88 -12.20 8.16
C PRO A 78 -2.44 -10.77 8.02
N LYS A 79 -1.73 -9.75 8.52
CA LYS A 79 -2.22 -8.36 8.64
C LYS A 79 -1.63 -7.43 7.59
N ILE A 80 -0.51 -7.78 6.97
CA ILE A 80 0.20 -6.88 6.03
C ILE A 80 -0.60 -6.57 4.75
N PHE A 81 -1.61 -7.39 4.43
CA PHE A 81 -2.52 -7.15 3.31
C PHE A 81 -3.84 -6.50 3.77
N THR A 82 -3.99 -6.18 5.05
CA THR A 82 -5.19 -5.53 5.57
C THR A 82 -5.11 -4.03 5.31
N TYR A 83 -6.19 -3.49 4.76
CA TYR A 83 -6.34 -2.04 4.56
C TYR A 83 -6.13 -1.27 5.88
N LEU A 84 -5.35 -0.19 5.83
CA LEU A 84 -4.93 0.65 6.97
C LEU A 84 -4.00 0.00 8.02
N TYR A 85 -3.54 -1.25 7.83
CA TYR A 85 -2.55 -1.80 8.74
C TYR A 85 -1.18 -1.13 8.53
N SER A 86 -0.67 -0.47 9.56
CA SER A 86 0.66 0.17 9.54
C SER A 86 1.34 0.06 10.89
N THR A 87 2.67 -0.11 10.87
CA THR A 87 3.52 -0.04 12.06
C THR A 87 4.03 1.39 12.33
N VAL A 88 3.67 2.37 11.50
CA VAL A 88 3.99 3.78 11.75
C VAL A 88 3.13 4.26 12.93
N LYS A 89 3.75 4.95 13.89
CA LYS A 89 3.00 5.66 14.93
C LYS A 89 2.25 6.83 14.27
N ASN A 90 0.93 6.73 14.18
CA ASN A 90 0.13 7.82 13.65
C ASN A 90 0.05 8.93 14.73
N PRO A 91 0.33 10.20 14.43
CA PRO A 91 0.26 11.29 15.42
C PRO A 91 -1.14 11.48 16.02
N LEU A 92 -2.19 10.87 15.44
CA LEU A 92 -3.54 10.85 15.99
C LEU A 92 -3.72 9.83 17.14
N ASP A 93 -2.86 8.80 17.22
CA ASP A 93 -2.95 7.76 18.25
C ASP A 93 -2.53 8.25 19.65
N GLU A 94 -1.81 9.38 19.74
CA GLU A 94 -1.47 9.99 21.03
C GLU A 94 -2.71 10.58 21.76
N HIS A 95 -3.85 10.71 21.06
CA HIS A 95 -5.12 11.16 21.64
C HIS A 95 -6.22 10.10 21.74
N SER A 96 -6.03 8.90 21.19
CA SER A 96 -7.04 7.84 21.23
C SER A 96 -6.68 6.74 22.22
N GLY A 97 -6.93 7.01 23.50
CA GLY A 97 -7.33 5.97 24.46
C GLY A 97 -8.72 5.41 24.13
N ILE A 98 -9.01 5.13 22.86
CA ILE A 98 -10.29 4.62 22.38
C ILE A 98 -10.02 3.29 21.68
N ASP A 99 -10.52 2.27 22.36
CA ASP A 99 -10.58 0.86 22.01
C ASP A 99 -10.73 0.60 20.50
N LEU A 100 -9.80 -0.17 19.94
CA LEU A 100 -9.70 -0.57 18.52
C LEU A 100 -10.87 -1.47 18.04
N GLY A 101 -11.96 -1.53 18.80
CA GLY A 101 -13.16 -2.33 18.50
C GLY A 101 -14.27 -1.61 17.74
N THR A 102 -14.16 -0.29 17.53
CA THR A 102 -15.27 0.53 17.00
C THR A 102 -14.84 1.52 15.91
N VAL A 103 -13.98 1.11 14.98
CA VAL A 103 -13.85 1.85 13.71
C VAL A 103 -15.02 1.46 12.81
N THR A 104 -16.20 1.98 13.18
CA THR A 104 -17.29 2.16 12.24
C THR A 104 -16.77 3.05 11.12
N THR A 105 -16.78 2.51 9.91
CA THR A 105 -16.58 3.24 8.66
C THR A 105 -17.60 4.38 8.58
N MET A 106 -17.28 5.53 9.15
CA MET A 106 -18.16 6.69 9.05
C MET A 106 -17.66 7.58 7.92
N ALA A 107 -18.19 7.26 6.74
CA ALA A 107 -18.31 8.18 5.64
C ALA A 107 -18.94 9.50 6.14
N GLY A 108 -18.28 10.62 5.85
CA GLY A 108 -18.86 11.96 5.95
C GLY A 108 -19.15 12.45 7.38
N TYR A 109 -18.14 12.98 8.06
CA TYR A 109 -18.38 13.89 9.18
C TYR A 109 -17.93 15.30 8.84
N GLY A 110 -18.88 16.08 8.32
CA GLY A 110 -18.84 17.53 8.42
C GLY A 110 -18.95 17.92 9.90
N CYS A 111 -18.00 18.74 10.35
CA CYS A 111 -18.06 19.35 11.67
C CYS A 111 -19.23 20.33 11.74
N THR A 112 -20.42 19.86 12.14
CA THR A 112 -21.46 20.76 12.67
C THR A 112 -21.18 20.93 14.15
N SER A 113 -20.56 22.05 14.50
CA SER A 113 -20.37 22.47 15.88
C SER A 113 -21.73 22.76 16.53
N ASN A 114 -22.29 21.78 17.25
CA ASN A 114 -23.44 22.00 18.12
C ASN A 114 -23.00 22.80 19.35
N LYS A 115 -23.15 24.13 19.31
CA LYS A 115 -23.16 24.96 20.51
C LYS A 115 -24.51 24.78 21.23
N PRO A 116 -24.53 24.48 22.54
CA PRO A 116 -25.78 24.43 23.28
C PRO A 116 -26.31 25.86 23.48
N PHE A 117 -27.48 26.14 22.93
CA PHE A 117 -28.24 27.36 23.18
C PHE A 117 -29.02 27.16 24.50
N ILE A 118 -28.58 27.82 25.57
CA ILE A 118 -29.34 27.93 26.81
C ILE A 118 -30.38 29.04 26.61
N ARG A 119 -31.65 28.75 26.92
CA ARG A 119 -32.67 29.77 27.19
C ARG A 119 -33.40 29.42 28.47
#